data_AF-A0A4Q0T4K4-F1
#
_entry.id   AF-A0A4Q0T4K4-F1
#
_cell.length_a   1.000
_cell.length_b   1.000
_cell.length_c   1.000
_cell.angle_alpha   90.00
_cell.angle_beta   90.00
_cell.angle_gamma   90.00
#
_symmetry.space_group_name_H-M   'P 1'
#
loop_
_entity.id
_entity.type
_entity.pdbx_description
1 polymer ?
#
loop_
_entity_poly.entity_id
_entity_poly.type
_entity_poly.pdbx_seq_one_letter_code
_entity_poly.pdbx_strand_id
1 'polypeptide(L)'
;MNLRYLIDMLSWVECFVCIGSLAVILVRRQMRSFLYLTLFLAVRLFADLTLGTTLMLRWKHLNMPVAFYRCYFYVYWVSYALEAALLLMAVYGIYKLAMAPLPGLQRLGSLVFRWAAAISIAVSIGLAFGPHVSGMRFVIRAVSQLQQTSSILTLCLLLFVCFAIRPMGLSYRSRVFGVSLGLGLLATTNLVASAWIVSNKDMYSPLNMINGLAICASFVVWIGYFAMPEPKRRMIVLPTTSPFLRWNQISQALGDEPGYVAIAGVPPDMFAEAEIEVMERASRKMADYPEMA
;
A
#
# COMPACT_ATOMS: atom_id res chain seq x y z
N MET A 1 -36.69 -2.90 9.31
CA MET A 1 -35.89 -2.57 8.10
C MET A 1 -34.83 -3.65 7.95
N ASN A 2 -34.95 -4.49 6.92
CA ASN A 2 -34.23 -5.77 6.85
C ASN A 2 -32.72 -5.56 6.65
N LEU A 3 -31.89 -6.15 7.51
CA LEU A 3 -30.41 -6.08 7.45
C LEU A 3 -29.85 -6.42 6.05
N ARG A 4 -30.56 -7.29 5.32
CA ARG A 4 -30.25 -7.66 3.93
C ARG A 4 -30.28 -6.47 2.96
N TYR A 5 -31.31 -5.63 3.05
CA TYR A 5 -31.44 -4.45 2.18
C TYR A 5 -30.37 -3.40 2.48
N LEU A 6 -29.97 -3.26 3.75
CA LEU A 6 -28.89 -2.36 4.14
C LEU A 6 -27.54 -2.83 3.60
N ILE A 7 -27.27 -4.14 3.66
CA ILE A 7 -26.03 -4.71 3.12
C ILE A 7 -26.00 -4.58 1.59
N ASP A 8 -27.11 -4.85 0.90
CA ASP A 8 -27.19 -4.68 -0.55
C ASP A 8 -26.95 -3.21 -0.96
N MET A 9 -27.61 -2.25 -0.28
CA MET A 9 -27.39 -0.81 -0.50
C MET A 9 -25.94 -0.41 -0.23
N LEU A 10 -25.32 -0.93 0.82
CA LEU A 10 -23.92 -0.65 1.17
C LEU A 10 -22.95 -1.13 0.09
N SER A 11 -23.19 -2.31 -0.50
CA SER A 11 -22.39 -2.80 -1.63
C SER A 11 -22.49 -1.91 -2.87
N TRP A 12 -23.68 -1.36 -3.16
CA TRP A 12 -23.82 -0.38 -4.24
C TRP A 12 -23.03 0.91 -3.96
N VAL A 13 -23.12 1.40 -2.72
CA VAL A 13 -22.36 2.58 -2.28
C VAL A 13 -20.85 2.33 -2.39
N GLU A 14 -20.36 1.16 -1.98
CA GLU A 14 -18.95 0.77 -2.09
C GLU A 14 -18.46 0.87 -3.55
N CYS A 15 -19.22 0.34 -4.51
CA CYS A 15 -18.92 0.46 -5.94
C CYS A 15 -18.80 1.92 -6.39
N PHE A 16 -19.77 2.77 -6.03
CA PHE A 16 -19.76 4.19 -6.42
C PHE A 16 -18.56 4.94 -5.83
N VAL A 17 -18.25 4.70 -4.56
CA VAL A 17 -17.12 5.36 -3.89
C VAL A 17 -15.79 4.84 -4.44
N CYS A 18 -15.69 3.55 -4.80
CA CYS A 18 -14.53 2.97 -5.47
C CYS A 18 -14.27 3.63 -6.83
N ILE A 19 -15.32 3.77 -7.67
CA ILE A 19 -15.24 4.50 -8.95
C ILE A 19 -14.81 5.94 -8.74
N GLY A 20 -15.38 6.63 -7.75
CA GLY A 20 -15.01 8.00 -7.39
C GLY A 20 -13.52 8.13 -7.05
N SER A 21 -12.98 7.19 -6.26
CA SER A 21 -11.56 7.19 -5.90
C SER A 21 -10.64 6.97 -7.12
N LEU A 22 -10.99 6.04 -8.02
CA LEU A 22 -10.27 5.81 -9.26
C LEU A 22 -10.31 7.03 -10.19
N ALA A 23 -11.49 7.64 -10.35
CA ALA A 23 -11.68 8.83 -11.17
C ALA A 23 -10.81 9.99 -10.67
N VAL A 24 -10.77 10.22 -9.34
CA VAL A 24 -9.93 11.27 -8.75
C VAL A 24 -8.45 11.01 -9.02
N ILE A 25 -7.96 9.78 -8.89
CA ILE A 25 -6.54 9.46 -9.14
C ILE A 25 -6.19 9.61 -10.63
N LEU A 26 -7.09 9.21 -11.53
CA LEU A 26 -6.95 9.35 -12.98
C LEU A 26 -6.91 10.83 -13.40
N VAL A 27 -7.86 11.64 -12.92
CA VAL A 27 -7.96 13.08 -13.20
C VAL A 27 -6.73 13.83 -12.71
N ARG A 28 -6.17 13.43 -11.56
CA ARG A 28 -4.96 14.04 -11.00
C ARG A 28 -3.64 13.54 -11.61
N ARG A 29 -3.68 12.63 -12.59
CA ARG A 29 -2.53 11.99 -13.27
C ARG A 29 -1.48 11.39 -12.31
N GLN A 30 -1.90 10.98 -11.10
CA GLN A 30 -1.00 10.41 -10.08
C GLN A 30 -0.79 8.90 -10.23
N MET A 31 -1.29 8.31 -11.33
CA MET A 31 -1.26 6.87 -11.61
C MET A 31 0.15 6.25 -11.53
N ARG A 32 1.18 6.97 -11.99
CA ARG A 32 2.56 6.45 -11.97
C ARG A 32 3.17 6.44 -10.58
N SER A 33 2.82 7.40 -9.72
CA SER A 33 3.35 7.51 -8.36
C SER A 33 2.72 6.49 -7.42
N PHE A 34 1.46 6.11 -7.65
CA PHE A 34 0.71 5.16 -6.83
C PHE A 34 0.13 4.00 -7.66
N LEU A 35 0.93 3.45 -8.58
CA LEU A 35 0.47 2.43 -9.53
C LEU A 35 -0.15 1.21 -8.84
N TYR A 36 0.48 0.71 -7.78
CA TYR A 36 -0.02 -0.45 -7.04
C TYR A 36 -1.36 -0.17 -6.34
N LEU A 37 -1.58 1.04 -5.84
CA LEU A 37 -2.87 1.44 -5.26
C LEU A 37 -3.96 1.49 -6.33
N THR A 38 -3.64 2.03 -7.50
CA THR A 38 -4.59 2.10 -8.62
C THR A 38 -4.94 0.73 -9.19
N LEU A 39 -3.95 -0.18 -9.24
CA LEU A 39 -4.17 -1.55 -9.66
C LEU A 39 -5.00 -2.31 -8.63
N PHE A 40 -4.74 -2.11 -7.34
CA PHE A 40 -5.56 -2.63 -6.24
C PHE A 40 -7.02 -2.19 -6.37
N LEU A 41 -7.26 -0.89 -6.54
CA LEU A 41 -8.60 -0.32 -6.74
C LEU A 41 -9.29 -0.87 -7.99
N ALA A 42 -8.57 -1.04 -9.10
CA ALA A 42 -9.12 -1.58 -10.34
C ALA A 42 -9.54 -3.05 -10.21
N VAL A 43 -8.68 -3.88 -9.58
CA VAL A 43 -9.00 -5.30 -9.30
C VAL A 43 -10.20 -5.41 -8.37
N ARG A 44 -10.25 -4.56 -7.34
CA ARG A 44 -11.38 -4.53 -6.40
C ARG A 44 -12.68 -4.12 -7.07
N LEU A 45 -12.67 -3.07 -7.89
CA LEU A 45 -13.83 -2.66 -8.67
C LEU A 45 -14.32 -3.81 -9.58
N PHE A 46 -13.39 -4.53 -10.22
CA PHE A 46 -13.74 -5.68 -11.04
C PHE A 46 -14.39 -6.80 -10.20
N ALA A 47 -13.82 -7.11 -9.03
CA ALA A 47 -14.39 -8.09 -8.10
C ALA A 47 -15.81 -7.69 -7.66
N ASP A 48 -16.02 -6.44 -7.23
CA ASP A 48 -17.32 -5.93 -6.79
C ASP A 48 -18.36 -5.95 -7.91
N LEU A 49 -17.98 -5.64 -9.15
CA LEU A 49 -18.87 -5.74 -10.31
C LEU A 49 -19.24 -7.19 -10.63
N THR A 50 -18.28 -8.12 -10.58
CA THR A 50 -18.58 -9.55 -10.78
C THR A 50 -19.51 -10.10 -9.69
N LEU A 51 -19.32 -9.68 -8.44
CA LEU A 51 -20.19 -10.04 -7.33
C LEU A 51 -21.60 -9.42 -7.48
N GLY A 52 -21.68 -8.13 -7.77
CA GLY A 52 -22.95 -7.41 -7.95
C GLY A 52 -23.78 -7.94 -9.11
N THR A 53 -23.15 -8.30 -10.23
CA THR A 53 -23.85 -8.92 -11.38
C THR A 53 -24.42 -10.29 -11.01
N THR A 54 -23.73 -11.10 -10.22
CA THR A 54 -24.26 -12.41 -9.77
C THR A 54 -25.45 -12.27 -8.82
N LEU A 55 -25.43 -11.28 -7.93
CA LEU A 55 -26.54 -10.99 -7.02
C LEU A 55 -27.78 -10.48 -7.79
N MET A 56 -27.58 -9.59 -8.76
CA MET A 56 -28.63 -9.10 -9.68
C MET A 56 -29.28 -10.24 -10.48
N LEU A 57 -28.47 -11.16 -11.00
CA LEU A 57 -28.98 -12.29 -11.79
C LEU A 57 -29.73 -13.30 -10.92
N ARG A 58 -29.30 -13.51 -9.66
CA ARG A 58 -30.04 -14.31 -8.67
C ARG A 58 -31.40 -13.70 -8.34
N TRP A 59 -31.47 -12.37 -8.23
CA TRP A 59 -32.71 -11.64 -8.01
C TRP A 59 -33.72 -11.83 -9.16
N LYS A 60 -33.22 -11.98 -10.40
CA LYS A 60 -34.06 -12.25 -11.58
C LYS A 60 -34.48 -13.73 -11.76
N HIS A 61 -34.25 -14.61 -10.78
CA HIS A 61 -34.66 -16.03 -10.82
C HIS A 61 -34.25 -16.80 -12.09
N LEU A 62 -33.16 -16.43 -12.75
CA LEU A 62 -32.63 -17.21 -13.87
C LEU A 62 -31.93 -18.46 -13.33
N ASN A 63 -32.36 -19.65 -13.79
CA ASN A 63 -31.72 -20.93 -13.48
C ASN A 63 -30.28 -20.92 -14.01
N MET A 64 -29.32 -20.75 -13.11
CA MET A 64 -27.90 -20.68 -13.45
C MET A 64 -27.33 -22.09 -13.72
N PRO A 65 -26.60 -22.30 -14.83
CA PRO A 65 -25.91 -23.56 -15.08
C PRO A 65 -24.78 -23.78 -14.05
N VAL A 66 -24.56 -25.04 -13.65
CA VAL A 66 -23.54 -25.45 -12.66
C VAL A 66 -22.12 -24.97 -13.03
N ALA A 67 -21.84 -24.80 -14.33
CA ALA A 67 -20.58 -24.23 -14.83
C ALA A 67 -20.34 -22.80 -14.33
N PHE A 68 -21.39 -21.97 -14.22
CA PHE A 68 -21.30 -20.59 -13.77
C PHE A 68 -20.86 -20.49 -12.30
N TYR A 69 -21.35 -21.40 -11.45
CA TYR A 69 -20.95 -21.48 -10.04
C TYR A 69 -19.46 -21.80 -9.87
N ARG A 70 -18.92 -22.70 -10.71
CA ARG A 70 -17.48 -23.02 -10.70
C ARG A 70 -16.63 -21.84 -11.14
N CYS A 71 -16.98 -21.17 -12.24
CA CYS A 71 -16.27 -19.98 -12.70
C CYS A 71 -16.28 -18.87 -11.65
N TYR A 72 -17.44 -18.58 -11.06
CA TYR A 72 -17.58 -17.61 -9.98
C TYR A 72 -16.68 -17.94 -8.79
N PHE A 73 -16.66 -19.22 -8.37
CA PHE A 73 -15.81 -19.67 -7.28
C PHE A 73 -14.34 -19.36 -7.57
N TYR A 74 -13.80 -19.76 -8.72
CA TYR A 74 -12.40 -19.50 -9.04
C TYR A 74 -12.08 -18.02 -9.20
N VAL A 75 -12.94 -17.24 -9.86
CA VAL A 75 -12.75 -15.79 -10.03
C VAL A 75 -12.72 -15.10 -8.67
N TYR A 76 -13.64 -15.44 -7.77
CA TYR A 76 -13.70 -14.88 -6.42
C TYR A 76 -12.43 -15.19 -5.60
N TRP A 77 -11.96 -16.43 -5.59
CA TRP A 77 -10.76 -16.78 -4.82
C TRP A 77 -9.47 -16.20 -5.41
N VAL A 78 -9.40 -16.11 -6.75
CA VAL A 78 -8.25 -15.48 -7.42
C VAL A 78 -8.24 -13.98 -7.19
N SER A 79 -9.39 -13.30 -7.29
CA SER A 79 -9.47 -11.86 -6.99
C SER A 79 -9.10 -11.60 -5.54
N TYR A 80 -9.57 -12.43 -4.61
CA TYR A 80 -9.25 -12.31 -3.19
C TYR A 80 -7.75 -12.51 -2.90
N ALA A 81 -7.09 -13.48 -3.56
CA ALA A 81 -5.64 -13.65 -3.47
C ALA A 81 -4.86 -12.48 -4.10
N LEU A 82 -5.36 -11.97 -5.23
CA LEU A 82 -4.75 -10.86 -5.95
C LEU A 82 -4.85 -9.55 -5.16
N GLU A 83 -5.97 -9.31 -4.49
CA GLU A 83 -6.16 -8.18 -3.57
C GLU A 83 -5.15 -8.23 -2.42
N ALA A 84 -4.92 -9.40 -1.82
CA ALA A 84 -3.91 -9.59 -0.76
C ALA A 84 -2.51 -9.16 -1.23
N ALA A 85 -2.11 -9.64 -2.41
CA ALA A 85 -0.81 -9.36 -2.99
C ALA A 85 -0.67 -7.88 -3.35
N LEU A 86 -1.69 -7.29 -3.98
CA LEU A 86 -1.70 -5.89 -4.38
C LEU A 86 -1.70 -4.94 -3.17
N LEU A 87 -2.37 -5.31 -2.08
CA LEU A 87 -2.34 -4.54 -0.82
C LEU A 87 -0.91 -4.49 -0.26
N LEU A 88 -0.23 -5.64 -0.19
CA LEU A 88 1.16 -5.72 0.28
C LEU A 88 2.11 -4.92 -0.64
N MET A 89 1.93 -5.01 -1.96
CA MET A 89 2.71 -4.25 -2.94
C MET A 89 2.44 -2.74 -2.86
N ALA A 90 1.20 -2.32 -2.58
CA ALA A 90 0.86 -0.92 -2.37
C ALA A 90 1.58 -0.36 -1.14
N VAL A 91 1.61 -1.12 -0.04
CA VAL A 91 2.33 -0.77 1.19
C VAL A 91 3.83 -0.69 0.93
N TYR A 92 4.40 -1.63 0.19
CA TYR A 92 5.81 -1.59 -0.22
C TYR A 92 6.13 -0.32 -1.04
N GLY A 93 5.25 0.05 -1.98
CA GLY A 93 5.39 1.29 -2.75
C GLY A 93 5.39 2.54 -1.86
N ILE A 94 4.49 2.58 -0.86
CA ILE A 94 4.38 3.69 0.10
C ILE A 94 5.59 3.74 1.02
N TYR A 95 6.04 2.59 1.52
CA TYR A 95 7.27 2.47 2.29
C TYR A 95 8.45 3.04 1.51
N LYS A 96 8.61 2.64 0.23
CA LYS A 96 9.67 3.15 -0.64
C LYS A 96 9.58 4.66 -0.80
N LEU A 97 8.36 5.20 -0.96
CA LEU A 97 8.14 6.64 -1.11
C LEU A 97 8.39 7.42 0.18
N ALA A 98 8.05 6.85 1.34
CA ALA A 98 8.26 7.44 2.66
C ALA A 98 9.74 7.45 3.06
N MET A 99 10.47 6.37 2.75
CA MET A 99 11.89 6.18 3.09
C MET A 99 12.85 6.72 2.03
N ALA A 100 12.35 7.42 1.01
CA ALA A 100 13.18 8.06 -0.02
C ALA A 100 14.33 8.95 0.54
N PRO A 101 14.19 9.64 1.69
CA PRO A 101 15.30 10.42 2.28
C PRO A 101 16.44 9.57 2.88
N LEU A 102 16.23 8.27 3.11
CA LEU A 102 17.15 7.37 3.82
C LEU A 102 17.44 6.12 2.96
N PRO A 103 18.26 6.22 1.90
CA PRO A 103 18.41 5.17 0.91
C PRO A 103 19.02 3.87 1.46
N GLY A 104 19.87 3.94 2.48
CA GLY A 104 20.46 2.76 3.12
C GLY A 104 19.44 1.96 3.93
N LEU A 105 18.64 2.63 4.75
CA LEU A 105 17.55 2.01 5.50
C LEU A 105 16.44 1.48 4.56
N GLN A 106 16.19 2.19 3.46
CA GLN A 106 15.26 1.77 2.41
C GLN A 106 15.68 0.45 1.75
N ARG A 107 16.98 0.26 1.45
CA ARG A 107 17.51 -1.00 0.89
C ARG A 107 17.30 -2.16 1.87
N LEU A 108 17.69 -1.98 3.13
CA LEU A 108 17.52 -3.01 4.16
C LEU A 108 16.05 -3.37 4.37
N GLY A 109 15.16 -2.39 4.51
CA GLY A 109 13.74 -2.67 4.64
C GLY A 109 13.18 -3.36 3.41
N SER A 110 13.58 -2.96 2.19
CA SER A 110 13.12 -3.62 0.96
C SER A 110 13.49 -5.11 0.91
N LEU A 111 14.65 -5.49 1.45
CA LEU A 111 15.05 -6.88 1.59
C LEU A 111 14.13 -7.61 2.57
N VAL A 112 13.87 -7.03 3.74
CA VAL A 112 12.93 -7.57 4.74
C VAL A 112 11.53 -7.75 4.15
N PHE A 113 11.03 -6.80 3.37
CA PHE A 113 9.74 -6.89 2.69
C PHE A 113 9.66 -8.10 1.74
N ARG A 114 10.71 -8.34 0.94
CA ARG A 114 10.76 -9.48 0.01
C ARG A 114 10.73 -10.81 0.74
N TRP A 115 11.49 -10.94 1.82
CA TRP A 115 11.52 -12.16 2.63
C TRP A 115 10.22 -12.36 3.40
N ALA A 116 9.63 -11.31 3.97
CA ALA A 116 8.33 -11.38 4.64
C ALA A 116 7.22 -11.84 3.68
N ALA A 117 7.21 -11.31 2.45
CA ALA A 117 6.28 -11.76 1.41
C ALA A 117 6.50 -13.23 1.03
N ALA A 118 7.75 -13.66 0.85
CA ALA A 118 8.09 -15.06 0.57
C ALA A 118 7.64 -16.00 1.70
N ILE A 119 7.87 -15.62 2.96
CA ILE A 119 7.44 -16.38 4.13
C ILE A 119 5.92 -16.46 4.20
N SER A 120 5.19 -15.35 3.95
CA SER A 120 3.72 -15.36 3.93
C SER A 120 3.18 -16.34 2.89
N ILE A 121 3.76 -16.38 1.68
CA ILE A 121 3.37 -17.36 0.65
C ILE A 121 3.69 -18.78 1.11
N ALA A 122 4.89 -19.02 1.64
CA ALA A 122 5.31 -20.33 2.11
C ALA A 122 4.43 -20.86 3.24
N VAL A 123 4.08 -20.03 4.23
CA VAL A 123 3.18 -20.36 5.33
C VAL A 123 1.78 -20.69 4.81
N SER A 124 1.28 -19.90 3.85
CA SER A 124 -0.05 -20.11 3.28
C SER A 124 -0.16 -21.43 2.54
N ILE A 125 0.87 -21.79 1.78
CA ILE A 125 0.95 -23.07 1.07
C ILE A 125 1.15 -24.22 2.08
N GLY A 126 2.05 -24.06 3.05
CA GLY A 126 2.34 -25.06 4.07
C GLY A 126 1.12 -25.45 4.89
N LEU A 127 0.34 -24.47 5.35
CA LEU A 127 -0.89 -24.70 6.12
C LEU A 127 -2.04 -25.25 5.26
N ALA A 128 -1.95 -25.12 3.94
CA ALA A 128 -2.96 -25.67 3.02
C ALA A 128 -2.80 -27.19 2.84
N PHE A 129 -1.60 -27.75 3.04
CA PHE A 129 -1.35 -29.19 3.03
C PHE A 129 -1.89 -29.86 4.31
N GLY A 130 -3.15 -30.30 4.25
CA GLY A 130 -3.78 -31.12 5.30
C GLY A 130 -4.12 -32.54 4.81
N PRO A 131 -4.18 -33.55 5.69
CA PRO A 131 -4.67 -34.87 5.32
C PRO A 131 -6.12 -34.79 4.83
N HIS A 132 -6.43 -35.44 3.70
CA HIS A 132 -7.78 -35.53 3.09
C HIS A 132 -8.43 -34.19 2.67
N VAL A 133 -7.66 -33.26 2.10
CA VAL A 133 -8.23 -32.02 1.53
C VAL A 133 -8.59 -32.19 0.05
N SER A 134 -9.85 -31.92 -0.29
CA SER A 134 -10.25 -31.76 -1.70
C SER A 134 -9.63 -30.48 -2.28
N GLY A 135 -9.35 -30.45 -3.58
CA GLY A 135 -8.69 -29.31 -4.24
C GLY A 135 -9.38 -27.95 -3.99
N MET A 136 -10.71 -27.97 -3.82
CA MET A 136 -11.49 -26.77 -3.53
C MET A 136 -11.27 -26.26 -2.08
N ARG A 137 -11.21 -27.17 -1.10
CA ARG A 137 -10.93 -26.81 0.31
C ARG A 137 -9.48 -26.37 0.51
N PHE A 138 -8.57 -26.91 -0.30
CA PHE A 138 -7.18 -26.47 -0.35
C PHE A 138 -7.07 -24.99 -0.73
N VAL A 139 -7.70 -24.58 -1.85
CA VAL A 139 -7.69 -23.18 -2.31
C VAL A 139 -8.26 -22.23 -1.26
N ILE A 140 -9.41 -22.58 -0.67
CA ILE A 140 -10.04 -21.76 0.38
C ILE A 140 -9.10 -21.52 1.56
N ARG A 141 -8.46 -22.59 2.05
CA ARG A 141 -7.54 -22.52 3.19
C ARG A 141 -6.27 -21.74 2.85
N ALA A 142 -5.66 -22.03 1.71
CA ALA A 142 -4.44 -21.37 1.24
C ALA A 142 -4.67 -19.85 1.10
N VAL A 143 -5.72 -19.44 0.40
CA VAL A 143 -5.99 -18.01 0.15
C VAL A 143 -6.41 -17.31 1.44
N SER A 144 -7.21 -17.93 2.31
CA SER A 144 -7.59 -17.32 3.59
C SER A 144 -6.38 -17.09 4.50
N GLN A 145 -5.45 -18.06 4.56
CA GLN A 145 -4.20 -17.92 5.30
C GLN A 145 -3.28 -16.85 4.71
N LEU A 146 -3.23 -16.76 3.38
CA LEU A 146 -2.49 -15.71 2.68
C LEU A 146 -3.02 -14.32 3.01
N GLN A 147 -4.34 -14.16 3.00
CA GLN A 147 -4.98 -12.89 3.35
C GLN A 147 -4.69 -12.50 4.80
N GLN A 148 -4.76 -13.46 5.73
CA GLN A 148 -4.50 -13.20 7.15
C GLN A 148 -3.05 -12.77 7.39
N THR A 149 -2.08 -13.53 6.85
CA THR A 149 -0.65 -13.23 7.02
C THR A 149 -0.24 -11.93 6.32
N SER A 150 -0.74 -11.67 5.11
CA SER A 150 -0.47 -10.42 4.39
C SER A 150 -1.10 -9.19 5.06
N SER A 151 -2.28 -9.32 5.67
CA SER A 151 -2.92 -8.23 6.43
C SER A 151 -2.14 -7.90 7.70
N ILE A 152 -1.69 -8.91 8.45
CA ILE A 152 -0.83 -8.71 9.63
C ILE A 152 0.46 -8.00 9.24
N LEU A 153 1.16 -8.49 8.20
CA LEU A 153 2.38 -7.86 7.70
C LEU A 153 2.13 -6.42 7.27
N THR A 154 1.04 -6.17 6.55
CA THR A 154 0.64 -4.83 6.12
C THR A 154 0.45 -3.90 7.32
N LEU A 155 -0.27 -4.33 8.36
CA LEU A 155 -0.49 -3.52 9.55
C LEU A 155 0.82 -3.20 10.28
N CYS A 156 1.67 -4.19 10.49
CA CYS A 156 2.97 -4.00 11.14
C CYS A 156 3.86 -3.00 10.37
N LEU A 157 3.90 -3.13 9.04
CA LEU A 157 4.72 -2.29 8.17
C LEU A 157 4.17 -0.86 8.07
N LEU A 158 2.84 -0.71 8.02
CA LEU A 158 2.20 0.60 8.06
C LEU A 158 2.42 1.28 9.41
N LEU A 159 2.32 0.56 10.53
CA LEU A 159 2.66 1.11 11.85
C LEU A 159 4.11 1.59 11.89
N PHE A 160 5.05 0.80 11.35
CA PHE A 160 6.44 1.21 11.23
C PHE A 160 6.60 2.50 10.41
N VAL A 161 5.96 2.58 9.24
CA VAL A 161 5.98 3.78 8.39
C VAL A 161 5.35 4.98 9.11
N CYS A 162 4.21 4.80 9.78
CA CYS A 162 3.54 5.84 10.56
C CYS A 162 4.42 6.37 11.70
N PHE A 163 5.13 5.49 12.40
CA PHE A 163 6.10 5.91 13.42
C PHE A 163 7.31 6.62 12.81
N ALA A 164 7.78 6.19 11.63
CA ALA A 164 8.91 6.78 10.95
C ALA A 164 8.60 8.14 10.30
N ILE A 165 7.33 8.43 9.99
CA ILE A 165 6.86 9.72 9.46
C ILE A 165 7.16 10.89 10.44
N ARG A 166 7.02 10.66 11.75
CA ARG A 166 7.28 11.68 12.80
C ARG A 166 8.73 12.16 12.82
N PRO A 167 9.77 11.30 12.99
CA PRO A 167 11.16 11.74 12.99
C PRO A 167 11.61 12.26 11.63
N MET A 168 10.99 11.83 10.53
CA MET A 168 11.26 12.37 9.19
C MET A 168 10.56 13.69 8.90
N GLY A 169 9.79 14.25 9.85
CA GLY A 169 9.09 15.54 9.74
C GLY A 169 8.11 15.64 8.56
N LEU A 170 7.67 14.51 8.00
CA LEU A 170 6.65 14.47 6.97
C LEU A 170 5.34 14.96 7.58
N SER A 171 4.75 16.01 6.99
CA SER A 171 3.49 16.58 7.48
C SER A 171 2.35 15.55 7.39
N TYR A 172 1.46 15.55 8.39
CA TYR A 172 0.20 14.79 8.40
C TYR A 172 -0.71 15.11 7.20
N ARG A 173 -0.47 16.21 6.50
CA ARG A 173 -1.17 16.60 5.26
C ARG A 173 -0.61 15.93 3.99
N SER A 174 0.41 15.08 4.12
CA SER A 174 1.00 14.36 2.97
C SER A 174 0.07 13.26 2.46
N ARG A 175 0.08 13.05 1.13
CA ARG A 175 -0.70 11.97 0.49
C ARG A 175 -0.26 10.59 0.98
N VAL A 176 1.03 10.42 1.27
CA VAL A 176 1.62 9.18 1.81
C VAL A 176 0.94 8.78 3.11
N PHE A 177 0.72 9.75 4.02
CA PHE A 177 0.03 9.51 5.28
C PHE A 177 -1.44 9.12 5.05
N GLY A 178 -2.18 9.88 4.25
CA GLY A 178 -3.59 9.59 3.94
C GLY A 178 -3.80 8.21 3.29
N VAL A 179 -2.93 7.84 2.34
CA VAL A 179 -2.98 6.52 1.71
C VAL A 179 -2.63 5.42 2.71
N SER A 180 -1.60 5.62 3.54
CA SER A 180 -1.22 4.65 4.58
C SER A 180 -2.34 4.41 5.60
N LEU A 181 -3.08 5.46 5.97
CA LEU A 181 -4.22 5.38 6.89
C LEU A 181 -5.38 4.57 6.28
N GLY A 182 -5.73 4.83 5.03
CA GLY A 182 -6.78 4.06 4.34
C GLY A 182 -6.38 2.59 4.12
N LEU A 183 -5.11 2.31 3.79
CA LEU A 183 -4.62 0.93 3.69
C LEU A 183 -4.61 0.21 5.05
N GLY A 184 -4.33 0.91 6.15
CA GLY A 184 -4.38 0.36 7.50
C GLY A 184 -5.80 -0.02 7.92
N LEU A 185 -6.79 0.81 7.58
CA LEU A 185 -8.20 0.48 7.79
C LEU A 185 -8.63 -0.73 6.96
N LEU A 186 -8.23 -0.81 5.69
CA LEU A 186 -8.50 -1.97 4.84
C LEU A 186 -7.82 -3.25 5.35
N ALA A 187 -6.58 -3.18 5.78
CA ALA A 187 -5.88 -4.34 6.33
C ALA A 187 -6.51 -4.83 7.65
N THR A 188 -6.95 -3.91 8.51
CA THR A 188 -7.65 -4.26 9.75
C THR A 188 -8.97 -4.96 9.46
N THR A 189 -9.78 -4.43 8.55
CA THR A 189 -11.07 -5.03 8.17
C THR A 189 -10.90 -6.39 7.52
N ASN A 190 -9.93 -6.55 6.61
CA ASN A 190 -9.59 -7.83 6.00
C ASN A 190 -9.13 -8.86 7.05
N LEU A 191 -8.34 -8.44 8.04
CA LEU A 191 -7.90 -9.30 9.12
C LEU A 191 -9.08 -9.78 9.98
N VAL A 192 -9.96 -8.86 10.40
CA VAL A 192 -11.17 -9.18 11.19
C VAL A 192 -12.11 -10.09 10.40
N ALA A 193 -12.32 -9.81 9.11
CA ALA A 193 -13.14 -10.64 8.23
C ALA A 193 -12.57 -12.06 8.10
N SER A 194 -11.26 -12.18 7.91
CA SER A 194 -10.58 -13.48 7.79
C SER A 194 -10.68 -14.32 9.07
N ALA A 195 -10.58 -13.70 10.24
CA ALA A 195 -10.76 -14.36 11.53
C ALA A 195 -12.21 -14.79 11.78
N TRP A 196 -13.17 -13.97 11.33
CA TRP A 196 -14.59 -14.24 11.56
C TRP A 196 -15.17 -15.35 10.68
N ILE A 197 -14.71 -15.47 9.43
CA ILE A 197 -15.12 -16.55 8.50
C ILE A 197 -14.87 -17.94 9.09
N VAL A 198 -13.86 -18.07 9.96
CA VAL A 198 -13.56 -19.34 10.66
C VAL A 198 -14.58 -19.64 11.76
N SER A 199 -15.15 -18.62 12.40
CA SER A 199 -16.05 -18.77 13.56
C SER A 199 -17.53 -18.88 13.16
N ASN A 200 -18.00 -18.13 12.16
CA ASN A 200 -19.41 -18.13 11.75
C ASN A 200 -19.56 -17.93 10.23
N LYS A 201 -20.43 -18.75 9.60
CA LYS A 201 -20.64 -18.78 8.14
C LYS A 201 -21.77 -17.86 7.64
N ASP A 202 -22.41 -17.12 8.54
CA ASP A 202 -23.55 -16.26 8.16
C ASP A 202 -23.10 -14.98 7.47
N MET A 203 -23.48 -14.88 6.19
CA MET A 203 -23.16 -13.78 5.28
C MET A 203 -23.85 -12.45 5.66
N TYR A 204 -24.94 -12.52 6.44
CA TYR A 204 -25.71 -11.37 6.90
C TYR A 204 -25.42 -11.03 8.37
N SER A 205 -24.15 -11.00 8.72
CA SER A 205 -23.69 -10.63 10.06
C SER A 205 -23.53 -9.09 10.17
N PRO A 206 -23.79 -8.49 11.35
CA PRO A 206 -23.48 -7.07 11.60
C PRO A 206 -22.02 -6.71 11.31
N LEU A 207 -21.10 -7.68 11.37
CA LEU A 207 -19.70 -7.45 11.02
C LEU A 207 -19.48 -7.18 9.53
N ASN A 208 -20.31 -7.76 8.65
CA ASN A 208 -20.22 -7.47 7.23
C ASN A 208 -20.62 -6.01 6.95
N MET A 209 -21.58 -5.48 7.73
CA MET A 209 -21.96 -4.07 7.68
C MET A 209 -20.83 -3.15 8.17
N ILE A 210 -20.16 -3.53 9.27
CA ILE A 210 -19.01 -2.78 9.80
C ILE A 210 -17.85 -2.78 8.78
N ASN A 211 -17.57 -3.92 8.15
CA ASN A 211 -16.55 -4.02 7.11
C ASN A 211 -16.86 -3.10 5.94
N GLY A 212 -18.07 -3.15 5.38
CA GLY A 212 -18.48 -2.28 4.27
C GLY A 212 -18.38 -0.79 4.61
N LEU A 213 -18.77 -0.39 5.83
CA LEU A 213 -18.63 0.99 6.29
C LEU A 213 -17.16 1.42 6.40
N ALA A 214 -16.30 0.57 6.94
CA ALA A 214 -14.88 0.86 7.08
C ALA A 214 -14.15 0.91 5.73
N ILE A 215 -14.57 0.10 4.76
CA ILE A 215 -14.08 0.20 3.38
C ILE A 215 -14.52 1.53 2.76
N CYS A 216 -15.80 1.88 2.87
CA CYS A 216 -16.31 3.17 2.38
C CYS A 216 -15.53 4.35 2.99
N ALA A 217 -15.30 4.31 4.31
CA ALA A 217 -14.51 5.31 5.01
C ALA A 217 -13.08 5.40 4.45
N SER A 218 -12.45 4.26 4.13
CA SER A 218 -11.10 4.21 3.56
C SER A 218 -11.04 4.88 2.19
N PHE A 219 -12.04 4.66 1.33
CA PHE A 219 -12.11 5.31 0.02
C PHE A 219 -12.43 6.80 0.13
N VAL A 220 -13.29 7.21 1.06
CA VAL A 220 -13.56 8.64 1.34
C VAL A 220 -12.28 9.34 1.80
N VAL A 221 -11.48 8.70 2.66
CA VAL A 221 -10.15 9.20 3.04
C VAL A 221 -9.28 9.39 1.80
N TRP A 222 -9.19 8.41 0.90
CA TRP A 222 -8.40 8.56 -0.32
C TRP A 222 -8.90 9.70 -1.22
N ILE A 223 -10.22 9.80 -1.44
CA ILE A 223 -10.82 10.88 -2.22
C ILE A 223 -10.44 12.24 -1.61
N GLY A 224 -10.60 12.41 -0.29
CA GLY A 224 -10.26 13.65 0.40
C GLY A 224 -8.79 14.03 0.26
N TYR A 225 -7.88 13.08 0.51
CA TYR A 225 -6.44 13.32 0.42
C TYR A 225 -5.93 13.57 -1.01
N PHE A 226 -6.51 12.93 -2.02
CA PHE A 226 -6.15 13.18 -3.43
C PHE A 226 -6.83 14.45 -3.99
N ALA A 227 -7.97 14.85 -3.44
CA ALA A 227 -8.64 16.09 -3.80
C ALA A 227 -7.88 17.33 -3.30
N MET A 228 -7.26 17.25 -2.12
CA MET A 228 -6.48 18.35 -1.55
C MET A 228 -5.15 18.58 -2.30
N PRO A 229 -4.76 19.84 -2.55
CA PRO A 229 -3.47 20.17 -3.15
C PRO A 229 -2.34 19.76 -2.19
N GLU A 230 -1.35 19.03 -2.73
CA GLU A 230 -0.22 18.54 -1.94
C GLU A 230 0.68 19.73 -1.56
N PRO A 231 0.95 19.99 -0.26
CA PRO A 231 1.92 21.00 0.13
C PRO A 231 3.29 20.58 -0.41
N LYS A 232 4.03 21.53 -1.04
CA LYS A 232 5.38 21.29 -1.58
C LYS A 232 6.23 20.54 -0.55
N ARG A 233 6.80 19.40 -0.95
CA ARG A 233 7.72 18.60 -0.11
C ARG A 233 8.83 19.54 0.38
N ARG A 234 8.81 19.90 1.67
CA ARG A 234 9.94 20.59 2.27
C ARG A 234 11.04 19.54 2.42
N MET A 235 12.18 19.76 1.76
CA MET A 235 13.37 18.95 2.00
C MET A 235 13.79 19.21 3.44
N ILE A 236 13.67 18.18 4.27
CA ILE A 236 14.07 18.26 5.66
C ILE A 236 15.55 17.94 5.69
N VAL A 237 16.35 18.97 5.96
CA VAL A 237 17.75 18.81 6.33
C VAL A 237 17.77 18.14 7.70
N LEU A 238 18.12 16.85 7.75
CA LEU A 238 18.38 16.20 9.02
C LEU A 238 19.67 16.81 9.61
N PRO A 239 19.68 17.22 10.89
CA PRO A 239 20.91 17.62 11.55
C PRO A 239 21.92 16.47 11.53
N THR A 240 23.19 16.78 11.29
CA THR A 240 24.29 15.82 11.14
C THR A 240 24.54 14.97 12.40
N THR A 241 23.98 15.37 13.54
CA THR A 241 24.02 14.64 14.81
C THR A 241 22.90 13.61 14.98
N SER A 242 21.97 13.49 14.01
CA SER A 242 20.82 12.60 14.15
C SER A 242 21.23 11.12 14.07
N PRO A 243 20.74 10.26 14.99
CA PRO A 243 21.02 8.82 14.98
C PRO A 243 20.61 8.13 13.66
N PHE A 244 19.59 8.65 12.98
CA PHE A 244 19.12 8.15 11.69
C PHE A 244 20.15 8.32 10.57
N LEU A 245 20.91 9.42 10.57
CA LEU A 245 22.00 9.61 9.61
C LEU A 245 23.11 8.59 9.84
N ARG A 246 23.47 8.34 11.11
CA ARG A 246 24.48 7.35 11.49
C ARG A 246 24.07 5.93 11.10
N TRP A 247 22.81 5.55 11.32
CA TRP A 247 22.29 4.26 10.85
C TRP A 247 22.22 4.16 9.33
N ASN A 248 21.90 5.24 8.62
CA ASN A 248 21.93 5.27 7.17
C ASN A 248 23.36 5.08 6.64
N GLN A 249 24.35 5.75 7.23
CA GLN A 249 25.77 5.57 6.91
C GLN A 249 26.26 4.15 7.19
N ILE A 250 25.90 3.57 8.35
CA ILE A 250 26.23 2.18 8.68
C ILE A 250 25.60 1.22 7.64
N SER A 251 24.32 1.41 7.30
CA SER A 251 23.65 0.57 6.29
C SER A 251 24.19 0.75 4.86
N GLN A 252 24.73 1.93 4.53
CA GLN A 252 25.44 2.18 3.28
C GLN A 252 26.80 1.48 3.28
N ALA A 253 27.54 1.55 4.40
CA ALA A 253 28.83 0.88 4.57
C ALA A 253 28.72 -0.65 4.62
N LEU A 254 27.59 -1.20 5.07
CA LEU A 254 27.28 -2.63 4.97
C LEU A 254 26.82 -3.06 3.56
N GLY A 255 26.51 -2.10 2.68
CA GLY A 255 25.80 -2.35 1.42
C GLY A 255 26.62 -2.29 0.14
N ASP A 256 27.79 -1.64 0.13
CA ASP A 256 28.74 -1.60 -1.00
C ASP A 256 30.15 -1.20 -0.48
N GLU A 257 31.21 -1.71 -1.13
CA GLU A 257 32.63 -1.38 -0.95
C GLU A 257 32.90 0.15 -0.87
N PRO A 258 34.01 0.61 -0.25
CA PRO A 258 34.17 2.00 0.20
C PRO A 258 34.34 2.96 -0.98
N GLY A 259 33.22 3.42 -1.53
CA GLY A 259 33.13 4.51 -2.49
C GLY A 259 32.57 5.75 -1.82
N TYR A 260 33.32 6.85 -1.84
CA TYR A 260 32.90 8.15 -1.33
C TYR A 260 31.58 8.61 -1.97
N VAL A 261 30.60 9.02 -1.15
CA VAL A 261 29.35 9.62 -1.63
C VAL A 261 29.27 11.07 -1.16
N ALA A 262 29.19 11.99 -2.12
CA ALA A 262 28.89 13.39 -1.89
C ALA A 262 27.54 13.54 -1.17
N ILE A 263 27.57 14.20 0.00
CA ILE A 263 26.38 14.62 0.70
C ILE A 263 25.67 15.62 -0.21
N ALA A 264 24.43 15.29 -0.59
CA ALA A 264 23.39 16.14 -1.15
C ALA A 264 23.89 17.37 -1.93
N GLY A 265 23.71 17.36 -3.25
CA GLY A 265 23.80 18.59 -4.05
C GLY A 265 22.95 19.68 -3.40
N VAL A 266 23.61 20.61 -2.74
CA VAL A 266 22.99 21.77 -2.12
C VAL A 266 22.47 22.62 -3.28
N PRO A 267 21.15 22.88 -3.38
CA PRO A 267 20.66 23.81 -4.38
C PRO A 267 21.32 25.18 -4.11
N PRO A 268 21.74 25.91 -5.17
CA PRO A 268 22.44 27.18 -5.02
C PRO A 268 21.68 28.19 -4.15
N ASP A 269 20.35 28.06 -4.07
CA ASP A 269 19.45 28.87 -3.25
C ASP A 269 19.69 28.78 -1.73
N MET A 270 20.49 27.79 -1.25
CA MET A 270 20.81 27.64 0.18
C MET A 270 22.09 28.34 0.60
N PHE A 271 22.93 28.73 -0.36
CA PHE A 271 24.13 29.51 -0.10
C PHE A 271 23.75 30.99 -0.01
N ALA A 272 24.37 31.71 0.92
CA ALA A 272 24.28 33.17 0.87
C ALA A 272 24.83 33.64 -0.48
N GLU A 273 24.28 34.71 -1.05
CA GLU A 273 24.70 35.23 -2.36
C GLU A 273 26.22 35.47 -2.42
N ALA A 274 26.83 35.82 -1.29
CA ALA A 274 28.27 35.96 -1.11
C ALA A 274 29.07 34.64 -1.22
N GLU A 275 28.51 33.51 -0.78
CA GLU A 275 29.17 32.20 -0.88
C GLU A 275 29.16 31.68 -2.32
N ILE A 276 28.09 31.95 -3.07
CA ILE A 276 28.00 31.63 -4.50
C ILE A 276 29.06 32.42 -5.28
N GLU A 277 29.23 33.71 -4.97
CA GLU A 277 30.24 34.56 -5.61
C GLU A 277 31.68 34.09 -5.31
N VAL A 278 31.95 33.64 -4.08
CA VAL A 278 33.25 33.07 -3.71
C VAL A 278 33.52 31.76 -4.46
N MET A 279 32.50 30.90 -4.63
CA MET A 279 32.64 29.66 -5.38
C MET A 279 32.82 29.90 -6.89
N GLU A 280 32.15 30.91 -7.47
CA GLU A 280 32.40 31.32 -8.86
C GLU A 280 33.81 31.91 -9.05
N ARG A 281 34.29 32.72 -8.10
CA ARG A 281 35.67 33.22 -8.14
C ARG A 281 36.68 32.09 -8.00
N ALA A 282 36.41 31.11 -7.15
CA ALA A 282 37.26 29.93 -6.97
C ALA A 282 37.26 29.03 -8.22
N SER A 283 36.11 28.81 -8.85
CA SER A 283 36.00 27.98 -10.06
C SER A 283 36.68 28.63 -11.26
N ARG A 284 36.56 29.95 -11.44
CA ARG A 284 37.32 30.71 -12.45
C ARG A 284 38.83 30.61 -12.20
N LYS A 285 39.26 30.72 -10.95
CA LYS A 285 40.68 30.62 -10.58
C LYS A 285 41.25 29.22 -10.81
N MET A 286 40.44 28.16 -10.68
CA MET A 286 40.85 26.79 -11.05
C MET A 286 40.91 26.57 -12.56
N ALA A 287 40.06 27.24 -13.34
CA ALA A 287 40.12 27.20 -14.80
C ALA A 287 41.37 27.90 -15.38
N ASP A 288 41.87 28.92 -14.69
CA ASP A 288 43.06 29.69 -15.11
C ASP A 288 44.40 29.01 -14.73
N TYR A 289 44.41 28.03 -13.81
CA TYR A 289 45.62 27.33 -13.36
C TYR A 289 45.42 25.80 -13.35
N PRO A 290 45.50 25.14 -14.52
CA PRO A 290 45.28 23.70 -14.64
C PRO A 290 46.35 22.82 -13.97
N GLU A 291 47.45 23.39 -13.45
CA GLU A 291 48.55 22.63 -12.82
C GLU A 291 48.34 22.29 -11.34
N MET A 292 47.23 22.70 -10.72
CA MET A 292 46.92 22.41 -9.31
C MET A 292 45.68 21.53 -9.10
N ALA A 293 45.28 20.78 -10.13
CA ALA A 293 44.24 19.74 -10.05
C ALA A 293 44.84 18.34 -9.88
#